data_AF-A4U2A0-F1
#
_entry.id   AF-A4U2A0-F1
#
_cell.length_a   1.000
_cell.length_b   1.000
_cell.length_c   1.000
_cell.angle_alpha   90.00
_cell.angle_beta   90.00
_cell.angle_gamma   90.00
#
_symmetry.space_group_name_H-M   'P 1'
#
loop_
_entity.id
_entity.type
_entity.pdbx_description
1 polymer ?
#
loop_
_entity_poly.entity_id
_entity_poly.type
_entity_poly.pdbx_seq_one_letter_code
_entity_poly.pdbx_strand_id
1 'polypeptide(L)'
;MVSGEIAGGGGNAVRQVNEALQGSVLAVLCQFLPELKKLPADRAYERTLDDIGLLDRCFQVFRAKRDKFQSILVDAAQRPVNDDCTQLACGRSLEQVVAMIVRTAAKRHFRRRHTPHRPQAQAAHQRLHQRLTKLFKTPPLSSSLHATPLRGRAEELYDALKAHLLHEWQVPLVPTYAEMSPNLARSLGEKLLELKDIAQLRKVVDDPEEAAKLFETPEQQQSARAPGPRRDERARLSDILAPGGGLKLEAFAKVLQNTDLRAQLRPRSADQPLSAPLRETGTMAAKLLVAELGLRLDQVATVLLVAHETIGPDSFARFFGPNADAAIVIRLTQRARQAGLTQASDLNECASFVRQLFKRADPT
;
A
#
# COMPACT_ATOMS: atom_id res chain seq x y z
N MET A 1 -8.19 -40.58 -23.62
CA MET A 1 -8.13 -39.61 -22.51
C MET A 1 -7.10 -38.57 -22.89
N VAL A 2 -7.56 -37.44 -23.41
CA VAL A 2 -6.71 -36.36 -23.92
C VAL A 2 -6.45 -35.39 -22.76
N SER A 3 -5.22 -35.38 -22.28
CA SER A 3 -4.65 -34.25 -21.56
C SER A 3 -4.47 -33.09 -22.54
N GLY A 4 -4.93 -31.89 -22.19
CA GLY A 4 -4.78 -30.69 -22.99
C GLY A 4 -4.76 -29.46 -22.10
N GLU A 5 -3.58 -28.84 -22.03
CA GLU A 5 -3.19 -27.71 -21.19
C GLU A 5 -4.12 -26.49 -21.26
N ILE A 6 -4.60 -26.01 -20.11
CA ILE A 6 -5.08 -24.62 -19.93
C ILE A 6 -4.02 -23.86 -19.16
N ALA A 7 -2.88 -23.58 -19.80
CA ALA A 7 -1.82 -22.77 -19.23
C ALA A 7 -1.07 -21.97 -20.30
N GLY A 8 -1.81 -21.28 -21.19
CA GLY A 8 -1.21 -20.42 -22.23
C GLY A 8 -2.07 -19.25 -22.75
N GLY A 9 -3.36 -19.18 -22.41
CA GLY A 9 -4.31 -18.26 -23.06
C GLY A 9 -4.26 -16.79 -22.61
N GLY A 10 -3.69 -16.49 -21.44
CA GLY A 10 -3.77 -15.16 -20.84
C GLY A 10 -3.04 -14.05 -21.61
N GLY A 11 -1.88 -14.36 -22.21
CA GLY A 11 -1.06 -13.38 -22.94
C GLY A 11 -1.63 -13.01 -24.31
N ASN A 12 -2.25 -13.97 -25.00
CA ASN A 12 -2.88 -13.74 -26.30
C ASN A 12 -4.15 -12.88 -26.16
N ALA A 13 -4.96 -13.14 -25.13
CA ALA A 13 -6.16 -12.36 -24.82
C ALA A 13 -5.86 -10.86 -24.60
N VAL A 14 -4.82 -10.54 -23.80
CA VAL A 14 -4.43 -9.14 -23.53
C VAL A 14 -3.95 -8.43 -24.80
N ARG A 15 -3.24 -9.15 -25.69
CA ARG A 15 -2.80 -8.59 -26.96
C ARG A 15 -3.99 -8.25 -27.86
N GLN A 16 -4.93 -9.18 -28.03
CA GLN A 16 -6.15 -8.97 -28.82
C GLN A 16 -6.99 -7.81 -28.30
N VAL A 17 -7.12 -7.69 -26.97
CA VAL A 17 -7.84 -6.56 -26.36
C VAL A 17 -7.14 -5.23 -26.68
N ASN A 18 -5.81 -5.14 -26.53
CA ASN A 18 -5.08 -3.91 -26.86
C ASN A 18 -5.16 -3.57 -28.37
N GLU A 19 -5.10 -4.57 -29.26
CA GLU A 19 -5.28 -4.39 -30.70
C GLU A 19 -6.68 -3.83 -31.03
N ALA A 20 -7.74 -4.39 -30.42
CA ALA A 20 -9.10 -3.89 -30.59
C ALA A 20 -9.26 -2.45 -30.03
N LEU A 21 -8.67 -2.16 -28.87
CA LEU A 21 -8.72 -0.84 -28.24
C LEU A 21 -8.00 0.23 -29.08
N GLN A 22 -6.88 -0.11 -29.71
CA GLN A 22 -6.12 0.80 -30.57
C GLN A 22 -6.71 0.94 -31.97
N GLY A 23 -7.44 -0.07 -32.45
CA GLY A 23 -8.04 -0.12 -33.78
C GLY A 23 -9.53 0.17 -33.77
N SER A 24 -10.34 -0.90 -33.76
CA SER A 24 -11.78 -0.84 -34.02
C SER A 24 -12.55 0.00 -32.98
N VAL A 25 -12.22 -0.12 -31.70
CA VAL A 25 -12.89 0.65 -30.63
C VAL A 25 -12.60 2.13 -30.78
N LEU A 26 -11.32 2.49 -30.99
CA LEU A 26 -10.91 3.88 -31.18
C LEU A 26 -11.55 4.49 -32.43
N ALA A 27 -11.65 3.73 -33.52
CA ALA A 27 -12.30 4.17 -34.75
C ALA A 27 -13.78 4.54 -34.54
N VAL A 28 -14.51 3.77 -33.73
CA VAL A 28 -15.90 4.09 -33.36
C VAL A 28 -15.95 5.32 -32.45
N LEU A 29 -15.10 5.37 -31.41
CA LEU A 29 -15.07 6.50 -30.46
C LEU A 29 -14.75 7.84 -31.15
N CYS A 30 -13.86 7.87 -32.14
CA CYS A 30 -13.52 9.06 -32.93
C CYS A 30 -14.73 9.67 -33.67
N GLN A 31 -15.79 8.89 -33.92
CA GLN A 31 -17.02 9.42 -34.55
C GLN A 31 -17.77 10.36 -33.59
N PHE A 32 -17.67 10.13 -32.29
CA PHE A 32 -18.41 10.85 -31.25
C PHE A 32 -17.54 11.84 -30.45
N LEU A 33 -16.24 11.59 -30.35
CA LEU A 33 -15.30 12.41 -29.60
C LEU A 33 -14.29 13.08 -30.55
N PRO A 34 -14.52 14.34 -30.98
CA PRO A 34 -13.64 15.03 -31.90
C PRO A 34 -12.24 15.30 -31.32
N GLU A 35 -12.10 15.29 -30.00
CA GLU A 35 -10.81 15.40 -29.30
C GLU A 35 -9.87 14.23 -29.66
N LEU A 36 -10.41 13.01 -29.83
CA LEU A 36 -9.61 11.85 -30.22
C LEU A 36 -9.10 11.96 -31.66
N LYS A 37 -9.87 12.58 -32.56
CA LYS A 37 -9.45 12.82 -33.95
C LYS A 37 -8.25 13.75 -34.07
N LYS A 38 -8.02 14.61 -33.07
CA LYS A 38 -6.87 15.54 -33.05
C LYS A 38 -5.57 14.85 -32.60
N LEU A 39 -5.66 13.64 -32.03
CA LEU A 39 -4.51 12.91 -31.56
C LEU A 39 -3.91 12.05 -32.69
N PRO A 40 -2.57 11.91 -32.76
CA PRO A 40 -1.94 10.94 -33.65
C PRO A 40 -2.47 9.53 -33.36
N ALA A 41 -2.85 8.79 -34.41
CA ALA A 41 -3.50 7.48 -34.27
C ALA A 41 -2.65 6.47 -33.47
N ASP A 42 -1.32 6.52 -33.64
CA ASP A 42 -0.34 5.69 -32.93
C ASP A 42 -0.26 6.00 -31.43
N ARG A 43 -0.70 7.19 -30.99
CA ARG A 43 -0.63 7.65 -29.59
C ARG A 43 -1.99 7.87 -28.95
N ALA A 44 -3.07 7.85 -29.71
CA ALA A 44 -4.41 8.19 -29.23
C ALA A 44 -4.84 7.31 -28.05
N TYR A 45 -4.57 6.00 -28.10
CA TYR A 45 -4.84 5.09 -26.99
C TYR A 45 -4.05 5.45 -25.72
N GLU A 46 -2.74 5.62 -25.83
CA GLU A 46 -1.89 5.94 -24.68
C GLU A 46 -2.25 7.30 -24.07
N ARG A 47 -2.55 8.29 -24.91
CA ARG A 47 -2.99 9.62 -24.49
C ARG A 47 -4.34 9.57 -23.78
N THR A 48 -5.26 8.73 -24.25
CA THR A 48 -6.55 8.50 -23.59
C THR A 48 -6.35 7.90 -22.19
N LEU A 49 -5.47 6.90 -22.03
CA LEU A 49 -5.17 6.32 -20.71
C LEU A 49 -4.48 7.30 -19.75
N ASP A 50 -3.81 8.31 -20.29
CA ASP A 50 -3.07 9.32 -19.53
C ASP A 50 -3.92 10.54 -19.13
N ASP A 51 -5.12 10.68 -19.70
CA ASP A 51 -6.09 11.75 -19.45
C ASP A 51 -7.38 11.14 -18.88
N ILE A 52 -7.55 11.27 -17.56
CA ILE A 52 -8.69 10.72 -16.82
C ILE A 52 -10.01 11.28 -17.33
N GLY A 53 -10.06 12.58 -17.70
CA GLY A 53 -11.29 13.20 -18.17
C GLY A 53 -11.68 12.71 -19.56
N LEU A 54 -10.70 12.55 -20.46
CA LEU A 54 -10.93 11.99 -21.78
C LEU A 54 -11.36 10.51 -21.70
N LEU A 55 -10.72 9.72 -20.84
CA LEU A 55 -11.09 8.32 -20.63
C LEU A 55 -12.51 8.16 -20.08
N ASP A 56 -12.92 8.98 -19.11
CA ASP A 56 -14.29 9.00 -18.58
C ASP A 56 -15.31 9.30 -19.70
N ARG A 57 -15.06 10.31 -20.52
CA ARG A 57 -15.90 10.60 -21.70
C ARG A 57 -15.97 9.44 -22.69
N CYS A 58 -14.86 8.72 -22.92
CA CYS A 58 -14.85 7.50 -23.74
C CYS A 58 -15.79 6.43 -23.18
N PHE A 59 -15.76 6.18 -21.86
CA PHE A 59 -16.67 5.24 -21.23
C PHE A 59 -18.13 5.69 -21.29
N GLN A 60 -18.41 6.98 -21.07
CA GLN A 60 -19.76 7.54 -21.20
C GLN A 60 -20.33 7.35 -22.62
N VAL A 61 -19.53 7.64 -23.66
CA VAL A 61 -19.91 7.40 -25.05
C VAL A 61 -20.13 5.92 -25.32
N PHE A 62 -19.22 5.06 -24.86
CA PHE A 62 -19.34 3.61 -25.01
C PHE A 62 -20.65 3.09 -24.41
N ARG A 63 -21.00 3.51 -23.19
CA ARG A 63 -22.26 3.13 -22.53
C ARG A 63 -23.48 3.70 -23.25
N ALA A 64 -23.44 4.95 -23.69
CA ALA A 64 -24.55 5.62 -24.36
C ALA A 64 -24.79 5.13 -25.81
N LYS A 65 -23.76 4.56 -26.46
CA LYS A 65 -23.79 4.13 -27.87
C LYS A 65 -23.34 2.68 -28.04
N ARG A 66 -23.61 1.82 -27.06
CA ARG A 66 -23.17 0.41 -27.03
C ARG A 66 -23.49 -0.33 -28.33
N ASP A 67 -24.64 -0.04 -28.93
CA ASP A 67 -25.12 -0.62 -30.18
C ASP A 67 -24.12 -0.46 -31.33
N LYS A 68 -23.35 0.64 -31.33
CA LYS A 68 -22.31 0.92 -32.34
C LYS A 68 -21.07 0.04 -32.18
N PHE A 69 -20.94 -0.67 -31.06
CA PHE A 69 -19.84 -1.59 -30.76
C PHE A 69 -20.25 -3.07 -30.91
N GLN A 70 -21.47 -3.39 -31.34
CA GLN A 70 -21.95 -4.78 -31.46
C GLN A 70 -21.10 -5.66 -32.39
N SER A 71 -20.49 -5.08 -33.42
CA SER A 71 -19.57 -5.80 -34.32
C SER A 71 -18.21 -6.13 -33.66
N ILE A 72 -17.89 -5.48 -32.53
CA ILE A 72 -16.66 -5.67 -31.77
C ILE A 72 -16.93 -6.58 -30.56
N LEU A 73 -18.09 -6.42 -29.92
CA LEU A 73 -18.54 -7.19 -28.76
C LEU A 73 -19.16 -8.51 -29.22
N VAL A 74 -18.34 -9.46 -29.64
CA VAL A 74 -18.80 -10.78 -30.11
C VAL A 74 -18.26 -11.93 -29.26
N ASP A 75 -19.03 -13.02 -29.15
CA ASP A 75 -18.60 -14.27 -28.51
C ASP A 75 -17.68 -15.11 -29.41
N ALA A 76 -17.22 -16.26 -28.92
CA ALA A 76 -16.39 -17.18 -29.71
C ALA A 76 -17.08 -17.70 -30.98
N ALA A 77 -18.42 -17.69 -31.02
CA ALA A 77 -19.23 -18.07 -32.17
C ALA A 77 -19.60 -16.88 -33.09
N GLN A 78 -18.95 -15.72 -32.91
CA GLN A 78 -19.19 -14.48 -33.67
C GLN A 78 -20.61 -13.91 -33.52
N ARG A 79 -21.28 -14.20 -32.40
CA ARG A 79 -22.59 -13.62 -32.09
C ARG A 79 -22.43 -12.38 -31.22
N PRO A 80 -23.23 -11.32 -31.43
CA PRO A 80 -23.19 -10.13 -30.60
C PRO A 80 -23.48 -10.44 -29.12
N VAL A 81 -22.67 -9.87 -28.24
CA VAL A 81 -22.78 -9.97 -26.78
C VAL A 81 -23.32 -8.65 -26.23
N ASN A 82 -24.46 -8.73 -25.54
CA ASN A 82 -25.17 -7.54 -25.06
C ASN A 82 -24.94 -7.24 -23.57
N ASP A 83 -24.52 -8.23 -22.77
CA ASP A 83 -24.21 -8.07 -21.35
C ASP A 83 -22.70 -7.93 -21.10
N ASP A 84 -22.32 -7.63 -19.86
CA ASP A 84 -20.92 -7.37 -19.48
C ASP A 84 -20.17 -8.60 -18.95
N CYS A 85 -20.91 -9.67 -18.60
CA CYS A 85 -20.39 -10.85 -17.91
C CYS A 85 -20.03 -11.99 -18.87
N THR A 86 -20.72 -12.06 -20.02
CA THR A 86 -20.47 -13.04 -21.07
C THR A 86 -19.07 -12.87 -21.67
N GLN A 87 -18.41 -14.00 -21.93
CA GLN A 87 -17.08 -14.01 -22.52
C GLN A 87 -17.13 -13.61 -23.99
N LEU A 88 -16.26 -12.67 -24.36
CA LEU A 88 -16.00 -12.28 -25.73
C LEU A 88 -15.08 -13.31 -26.43
N ALA A 89 -14.93 -13.19 -27.75
CA ALA A 89 -14.07 -14.04 -28.56
C ALA A 89 -12.61 -14.12 -28.07
N CYS A 90 -12.12 -13.08 -27.39
CA CYS A 90 -10.78 -13.05 -26.78
C CYS A 90 -10.67 -13.82 -25.44
N GLY A 91 -11.74 -14.47 -24.98
CA GLY A 91 -11.77 -15.24 -23.72
C GLY A 91 -11.89 -14.39 -22.45
N ARG A 92 -12.23 -13.10 -22.58
CA ARG A 92 -12.45 -12.16 -21.47
C ARG A 92 -13.87 -11.61 -21.54
N SER A 93 -14.49 -11.36 -20.40
CA SER A 93 -15.73 -10.59 -20.36
C SER A 93 -15.45 -9.10 -20.52
N LEU A 94 -16.46 -8.33 -20.92
CA LEU A 94 -16.32 -6.88 -21.03
C LEU A 94 -16.00 -6.24 -19.68
N GLU A 95 -16.60 -6.72 -18.59
CA GLU A 95 -16.27 -6.29 -17.22
C GLU A 95 -14.76 -6.46 -16.92
N GLN A 96 -14.16 -7.59 -17.29
CA GLN A 96 -12.73 -7.83 -17.11
C GLN A 96 -11.87 -6.87 -17.94
N VAL A 97 -12.31 -6.54 -19.16
CA VAL A 97 -11.64 -5.55 -20.03
C VAL A 97 -11.73 -4.15 -19.43
N VAL A 98 -12.90 -3.75 -18.93
CA VAL A 98 -13.09 -2.46 -18.23
C VAL A 98 -12.16 -2.37 -17.02
N ALA A 99 -12.17 -3.39 -16.15
CA ALA A 99 -11.28 -3.43 -14.99
C ALA A 99 -9.80 -3.32 -15.39
N MET A 100 -9.40 -3.97 -16.50
CA MET A 100 -8.04 -3.86 -17.03
C MET A 100 -7.69 -2.42 -17.44
N ILE A 101 -8.59 -1.73 -18.15
CA ILE A 101 -8.40 -0.34 -18.58
C ILE A 101 -8.32 0.59 -17.37
N VAL A 102 -9.25 0.48 -16.42
CA VAL A 102 -9.31 1.31 -15.20
C VAL A 102 -8.04 1.12 -14.37
N ARG A 103 -7.59 -0.12 -14.15
CA ARG A 103 -6.33 -0.42 -13.45
C ARG A 103 -5.13 0.18 -14.16
N THR A 104 -5.09 0.12 -15.49
CA THR A 104 -3.99 0.66 -16.28
C THR A 104 -3.93 2.18 -16.19
N ALA A 105 -5.07 2.86 -16.33
CA ALA A 105 -5.19 4.31 -16.18
C ALA A 105 -4.80 4.77 -14.77
N ALA A 106 -5.33 4.10 -13.73
CA ALA A 106 -4.99 4.39 -12.33
C ALA A 106 -3.49 4.21 -12.06
N LYS A 107 -2.90 3.09 -12.51
CA LYS A 107 -1.46 2.84 -12.35
C LYS A 107 -0.61 3.92 -13.01
N ARG A 108 -0.95 4.33 -14.24
CA ARG A 108 -0.27 5.41 -14.96
C ARG A 108 -0.40 6.74 -14.21
N HIS A 109 -1.59 7.06 -13.73
CA HIS A 109 -1.86 8.28 -12.97
C HIS A 109 -1.06 8.33 -11.66
N PHE A 110 -1.09 7.26 -10.86
CA PHE A 110 -0.36 7.19 -9.58
C PHE A 110 1.14 7.35 -9.78
N ARG A 111 1.70 6.69 -10.81
CA ARG A 111 3.11 6.86 -11.17
C ARG A 111 3.44 8.29 -11.53
N ARG A 112 2.65 8.95 -12.38
CA ARG A 112 2.88 10.35 -12.77
C ARG A 112 2.83 11.30 -11.58
N ARG A 113 1.89 11.08 -10.65
CA ARG A 113 1.69 11.92 -9.47
C ARG A 113 2.82 11.78 -8.44
N HIS A 114 3.31 10.57 -8.22
CA HIS A 114 4.26 10.24 -7.14
C HIS A 114 5.71 10.02 -7.62
N THR A 115 5.99 10.11 -8.92
CA THR A 115 7.37 10.14 -9.43
C THR A 115 7.86 11.59 -9.39
N PRO A 116 8.93 11.92 -8.64
CA PRO A 116 9.52 13.26 -8.70
C PRO A 116 9.97 13.53 -10.14
N HIS A 117 9.53 14.67 -10.70
CA HIS A 117 10.06 15.15 -11.98
C HIS A 117 11.58 15.31 -11.85
N ARG A 118 12.33 14.36 -12.40
CA ARG A 118 13.76 14.55 -12.65
C ARG A 118 13.83 15.33 -13.97
N PRO A 119 14.23 16.62 -13.98
CA PRO A 119 14.34 17.36 -15.23
C PRO A 119 15.32 16.63 -16.15
N GLN A 120 14.89 16.38 -17.39
CA GLN A 120 15.64 15.67 -18.45
C GLN A 120 17.04 16.26 -18.74
N ALA A 121 17.38 17.43 -18.19
CA ALA A 121 18.65 18.11 -18.37
C ALA A 121 19.88 17.35 -17.80
N GLN A 122 19.72 16.45 -16.83
CA GLN A 122 20.86 15.72 -16.23
C GLN A 122 21.35 14.53 -17.07
N ALA A 123 20.55 14.04 -18.03
CA ALA A 123 20.96 12.93 -18.90
C ALA A 123 22.01 13.34 -19.96
N ALA A 124 22.11 14.63 -20.27
CA ALA A 124 23.11 15.17 -21.19
C ALA A 124 24.50 15.29 -20.52
N HIS A 125 24.56 15.77 -19.27
CA HIS A 125 25.82 15.94 -18.55
C HIS A 125 26.46 14.62 -18.11
N GLN A 126 25.66 13.58 -17.80
CA GLN A 126 26.21 12.26 -17.46
C GLN A 126 26.88 11.56 -18.65
N ARG A 127 26.38 11.78 -19.89
CA ARG A 127 26.96 11.17 -21.10
C ARG A 127 28.30 11.78 -21.50
N LEU A 128 28.56 13.04 -21.14
CA LEU A 128 29.85 13.70 -21.39
C LEU A 128 30.91 13.24 -20.38
N HIS A 129 30.57 13.15 -19.09
CA HIS A 129 31.49 12.64 -18.06
C HIS A 129 31.84 11.15 -18.24
N GLN A 130 30.90 10.32 -18.74
CA GLN A 130 31.16 8.90 -19.04
C GLN A 130 32.09 8.67 -20.23
N ARG A 131 32.35 9.69 -21.06
CA ARG A 131 33.34 9.60 -22.15
C ARG A 131 34.76 9.97 -21.71
N LEU A 132 34.92 10.73 -20.63
CA LEU A 132 36.23 11.12 -20.11
C LEU A 132 36.80 10.14 -19.07
N THR A 133 35.95 9.31 -18.43
CA THR A 133 36.40 8.28 -17.47
C THR A 133 36.84 6.96 -18.12
N LYS A 134 36.71 6.81 -19.45
CA LYS A 134 37.16 5.61 -20.18
C LYS A 134 38.67 5.54 -20.47
N LEU A 135 39.45 6.51 -19.98
CA LEU A 135 40.91 6.53 -20.15
C LEU A 135 41.69 6.26 -18.86
N PHE A 136 41.04 6.13 -17.70
CA PHE A 136 41.76 5.80 -16.46
C PHE A 136 40.95 4.89 -15.53
N LYS A 137 41.60 3.78 -15.16
CA LYS A 137 41.40 2.92 -13.97
C LYS A 137 40.50 1.68 -14.12
N THR A 138 41.22 0.54 -14.13
CA THR A 138 41.02 -0.72 -13.39
C THR A 138 39.59 -1.16 -12.98
N PRO A 139 39.25 -2.46 -13.18
CA PRO A 139 37.92 -2.97 -12.90
C PRO A 139 37.73 -3.22 -11.39
N PRO A 140 36.60 -2.78 -10.78
CA PRO A 140 36.15 -3.37 -9.53
C PRO A 140 35.34 -4.64 -9.83
N LEU A 141 35.49 -5.63 -8.94
CA LEU A 141 34.77 -6.90 -8.92
C LEU A 141 33.25 -6.68 -8.96
N SER A 142 32.62 -7.35 -9.90
CA SER A 142 31.18 -7.45 -10.05
C SER A 142 30.55 -8.18 -8.86
N SER A 143 29.83 -7.44 -8.02
CA SER A 143 28.73 -7.97 -7.21
C SER A 143 27.45 -7.24 -7.61
N SER A 144 26.86 -7.67 -8.71
CA SER A 144 25.50 -7.31 -9.08
C SER A 144 24.52 -8.06 -8.17
N LEU A 145 24.37 -7.58 -6.94
CA LEU A 145 23.12 -7.80 -6.24
C LEU A 145 22.08 -6.92 -6.93
N HIS A 146 21.13 -7.56 -7.60
CA HIS A 146 19.91 -6.92 -8.08
C HIS A 146 19.17 -6.31 -6.88
N ALA A 147 19.53 -5.08 -6.52
CA ALA A 147 18.71 -4.24 -5.67
C ALA A 147 17.41 -4.01 -6.45
N THR A 148 16.37 -4.76 -6.08
CA THR A 148 15.00 -4.46 -6.50
C THR A 148 14.76 -3.01 -6.11
N PRO A 149 14.37 -2.12 -7.05
CA PRO A 149 14.17 -0.72 -6.73
C PRO A 149 13.15 -0.62 -5.60
N LEU A 150 13.50 0.15 -4.57
CA LEU A 150 12.58 0.53 -3.48
C LEU A 150 11.20 0.81 -4.08
N ARG A 151 10.23 -0.03 -3.73
CA ARG A 151 8.89 -0.01 -4.33
C ARG A 151 8.31 1.39 -4.08
N GLY A 152 8.13 2.18 -5.13
CA GLY A 152 7.67 3.56 -4.97
C GLY A 152 6.26 3.60 -4.38
N ARG A 153 5.93 4.67 -3.64
CA ARG A 153 4.59 4.92 -3.07
C ARG A 153 3.44 4.66 -4.05
N ALA A 154 3.64 5.00 -5.34
CA ALA A 154 2.69 4.74 -6.41
C ALA A 154 2.33 3.25 -6.57
N GLU A 155 3.33 2.36 -6.51
CA GLU A 155 3.13 0.92 -6.67
C GLU A 155 2.46 0.33 -5.44
N GLU A 156 2.79 0.80 -4.23
CA GLU A 156 2.14 0.35 -3.00
C GLU A 156 0.66 0.74 -2.94
N LEU A 157 0.35 1.98 -3.37
CA LEU A 157 -1.02 2.46 -3.49
C LEU A 157 -1.78 1.66 -4.56
N TYR A 158 -1.17 1.42 -5.72
CA TYR A 158 -1.76 0.59 -6.76
C TYR A 158 -2.04 -0.83 -6.26
N ASP A 159 -1.09 -1.46 -5.57
CA ASP A 159 -1.26 -2.82 -5.05
C ASP A 159 -2.36 -2.90 -3.98
N ALA A 160 -2.56 -1.83 -3.20
CA ALA A 160 -3.67 -1.72 -2.25
C ALA A 160 -5.05 -1.59 -2.93
N LEU A 161 -5.13 -0.89 -4.06
CA LEU A 161 -6.40 -0.57 -4.72
C LEU A 161 -6.78 -1.54 -5.86
N LYS A 162 -5.82 -2.20 -6.51
CA LYS A 162 -6.03 -2.93 -7.78
C LYS A 162 -7.16 -3.97 -7.73
N ALA A 163 -7.39 -4.60 -6.58
CA ALA A 163 -8.46 -5.59 -6.42
C ALA A 163 -9.85 -4.94 -6.53
N HIS A 164 -9.97 -3.67 -6.13
CA HIS A 164 -11.22 -2.92 -6.07
C HIS A 164 -11.40 -1.93 -7.24
N LEU A 165 -10.44 -1.83 -8.17
CA LEU A 165 -10.56 -1.08 -9.42
C LEU A 165 -11.19 -1.98 -10.50
N LEU A 166 -12.52 -1.99 -10.54
CA LEU A 166 -13.32 -2.93 -11.33
C LEU A 166 -14.18 -2.24 -12.39
N HIS A 167 -14.68 -1.03 -12.09
CA HIS A 167 -15.76 -0.42 -12.85
C HIS A 167 -15.35 0.92 -13.46
N GLU A 168 -15.96 1.27 -14.60
CA GLU A 168 -15.67 2.50 -15.31
C GLU A 168 -16.03 3.76 -14.53
N TRP A 169 -17.05 3.71 -13.67
CA TRP A 169 -17.45 4.87 -12.84
C TRP A 169 -16.34 5.30 -11.87
N GLN A 170 -15.33 4.47 -11.64
CA GLN A 170 -14.19 4.77 -10.78
C GLN A 170 -13.15 5.65 -11.49
N VAL A 171 -13.19 5.77 -12.83
CA VAL A 171 -12.24 6.60 -13.59
C VAL A 171 -12.17 8.03 -13.06
N PRO A 172 -13.28 8.79 -12.93
CA PRO A 172 -13.23 10.15 -12.39
C PRO A 172 -12.76 10.23 -10.92
N LEU A 173 -12.77 9.11 -10.17
CA LEU A 173 -12.32 9.05 -8.78
C LEU A 173 -10.81 8.83 -8.64
N VAL A 174 -10.14 8.38 -9.71
CA VAL A 174 -8.69 8.08 -9.73
C VAL A 174 -7.82 9.22 -9.18
N PRO A 175 -8.05 10.51 -9.50
CA PRO A 175 -7.25 11.59 -8.94
C PRO A 175 -7.36 11.68 -7.42
N THR A 176 -8.55 11.48 -6.85
CA THR A 176 -8.76 11.47 -5.40
C THR A 176 -8.19 10.21 -4.76
N TYR A 177 -8.28 9.04 -5.41
CA TYR A 177 -7.57 7.85 -4.95
C TYR A 177 -6.05 8.07 -4.86
N ALA A 178 -5.47 8.88 -5.77
CA ALA A 178 -4.04 9.17 -5.78
C ALA A 178 -3.55 9.98 -4.57
N GLU A 179 -4.46 10.68 -3.88
CA GLU A 179 -4.19 11.49 -2.69
C GLU A 179 -4.13 10.62 -1.43
N MET A 180 -4.74 9.44 -1.46
CA MET A 180 -4.81 8.53 -0.32
C MET A 180 -3.44 7.96 0.08
N SER A 181 -3.35 7.57 1.36
CA SER A 181 -2.26 6.71 1.82
C SER A 181 -2.54 5.24 1.45
N PRO A 182 -1.50 4.41 1.20
CA PRO A 182 -1.70 2.98 0.97
C PRO A 182 -2.40 2.28 2.14
N ASN A 183 -2.23 2.76 3.38
CA ASN A 183 -2.88 2.20 4.56
C ASN A 183 -4.39 2.47 4.57
N LEU A 184 -4.80 3.69 4.24
CA LEU A 184 -6.22 4.05 4.11
C LEU A 184 -6.89 3.27 2.98
N ALA A 185 -6.20 3.11 1.84
CA ALA A 185 -6.70 2.31 0.73
C ALA A 185 -6.94 0.85 1.14
N ARG A 186 -6.00 0.24 1.89
CA ARG A 186 -6.16 -1.14 2.40
C ARG A 186 -7.26 -1.24 3.45
N SER A 187 -7.42 -0.25 4.32
CA SER A 187 -8.48 -0.29 5.32
C SER A 187 -9.85 -0.22 4.67
N LEU A 188 -10.05 0.67 3.68
CA LEU A 188 -11.35 0.76 2.98
C LEU A 188 -11.72 -0.53 2.26
N GLY A 189 -10.75 -1.19 1.60
CA GLY A 189 -10.98 -2.47 0.93
C GLY A 189 -12.19 -2.41 -0.01
N GLU A 190 -13.16 -3.30 0.22
CA GLU A 190 -14.40 -3.38 -0.57
C GLU A 190 -15.34 -2.18 -0.38
N LYS A 191 -15.27 -1.47 0.76
CA LYS A 191 -16.09 -0.27 1.01
C LYS A 191 -15.76 0.86 0.04
N LEU A 192 -14.60 0.80 -0.62
CA LEU A 192 -14.26 1.70 -1.72
C LEU A 192 -15.29 1.62 -2.88
N LEU A 193 -15.94 0.47 -3.09
CA LEU A 193 -16.96 0.28 -4.13
C LEU A 193 -18.28 0.99 -3.81
N GLU A 194 -18.51 1.32 -2.54
CA GLU A 194 -19.67 2.08 -2.07
C GLU A 194 -19.46 3.59 -2.24
N LEU A 195 -18.20 4.05 -2.22
CA LEU A 195 -17.81 5.45 -2.38
C LEU A 195 -17.79 5.89 -3.85
N LYS A 196 -18.99 6.12 -4.39
CA LYS A 196 -19.18 6.56 -5.79
C LYS A 196 -19.12 8.07 -5.97
N ASP A 197 -19.32 8.84 -4.90
CA ASP A 197 -19.27 10.29 -4.94
C ASP A 197 -17.88 10.83 -4.62
N ILE A 198 -17.37 11.73 -5.46
CA ILE A 198 -16.09 12.41 -5.29
C ILE A 198 -16.09 13.22 -3.98
N ALA A 199 -17.18 13.90 -3.64
CA ALA A 199 -17.22 14.75 -2.45
C ALA A 199 -17.16 13.92 -1.17
N GLN A 200 -17.92 12.82 -1.12
CA GLN A 200 -17.84 11.85 -0.04
C GLN A 200 -16.46 11.21 0.07
N LEU A 201 -15.87 10.79 -1.05
CA LEU A 201 -14.54 10.20 -1.07
C LEU A 201 -13.48 11.19 -0.54
N ARG A 202 -13.53 12.47 -0.94
CA ARG A 202 -12.61 13.49 -0.44
C ARG A 202 -12.69 13.66 1.08
N LYS A 203 -13.90 13.70 1.64
CA LYS A 203 -14.09 13.76 3.10
C LYS A 203 -13.39 12.60 3.80
N VAL A 204 -13.48 11.39 3.25
CA VAL A 204 -12.82 10.19 3.79
C VAL A 204 -11.30 10.26 3.67
N VAL A 205 -10.77 10.89 2.62
CA VAL A 205 -9.32 11.11 2.47
C VAL A 205 -8.80 12.14 3.46
N ASP A 206 -9.58 13.21 3.69
CA ASP A 206 -9.17 14.35 4.51
C ASP A 206 -9.41 14.14 6.01
N ASP A 207 -10.43 13.36 6.38
CA ASP A 207 -10.89 13.18 7.76
C ASP A 207 -10.84 11.71 8.23
N PRO A 208 -9.99 11.37 9.23
CA PRO A 208 -9.95 10.01 9.78
C PRO A 208 -11.24 9.60 10.50
N GLU A 209 -12.06 10.52 11.00
CA GLU A 209 -13.34 10.20 11.65
C GLU A 209 -14.41 9.77 10.63
N GLU A 210 -14.47 10.43 9.47
CA GLU A 210 -15.36 10.01 8.37
C GLU A 210 -14.96 8.65 7.81
N ALA A 211 -13.65 8.38 7.70
CA ALA A 211 -13.18 7.04 7.36
C ALA A 211 -13.65 6.00 8.40
N ALA A 212 -13.62 6.33 9.70
CA ALA A 212 -14.07 5.44 10.78
C ALA A 212 -15.57 5.12 10.71
N LYS A 213 -16.43 6.10 10.39
CA LYS A 213 -17.89 5.92 10.26
C LYS A 213 -18.27 4.90 9.19
N LEU A 214 -17.52 4.83 8.09
CA LEU A 214 -17.74 3.83 7.05
C LEU A 214 -17.50 2.41 7.55
N PHE A 215 -16.74 2.22 8.65
CA PHE A 215 -16.50 0.91 9.24
C PHE A 215 -17.57 0.43 10.20
N GLU A 216 -18.55 1.26 10.57
CA GLU A 216 -19.66 0.91 11.47
C GLU A 216 -20.82 0.28 10.67
N THR A 217 -20.94 -1.05 10.70
CA THR A 217 -21.99 -1.79 9.97
C THR A 217 -23.13 -2.20 10.93
N PRO A 218 -24.43 -2.19 10.54
CA PRO A 218 -25.55 -2.51 11.44
C PRO A 218 -25.53 -3.91 12.08
N GLU A 219 -24.82 -4.87 11.47
CA GLU A 219 -24.67 -6.24 12.02
C GLU A 219 -23.85 -6.28 13.32
N GLN A 220 -23.13 -5.21 13.68
CA GLN A 220 -22.41 -5.10 14.94
C GLN A 220 -23.32 -4.77 16.15
N GLN A 221 -24.62 -4.51 15.95
CA GLN A 221 -25.56 -4.25 17.05
C GLN A 221 -26.26 -5.51 17.59
N GLN A 222 -26.25 -6.65 16.90
CA GLN A 222 -27.01 -7.85 17.32
C GLN A 222 -26.19 -8.95 18.02
N SER A 223 -24.87 -8.85 18.07
CA SER A 223 -24.00 -9.75 18.85
C SER A 223 -23.62 -9.16 20.21
N ALA A 224 -24.62 -8.62 20.92
CA ALA A 224 -24.49 -8.13 22.29
C ALA A 224 -24.42 -9.30 23.30
N ARG A 225 -23.27 -9.98 23.38
CA ARG A 225 -22.78 -10.64 24.61
C ARG A 225 -21.30 -11.09 24.54
N ALA A 226 -20.39 -10.19 24.15
CA ALA A 226 -18.94 -10.31 24.36
C ALA A 226 -18.32 -8.90 24.23
N PRO A 227 -17.18 -8.58 24.89
CA PRO A 227 -16.78 -7.19 25.13
C PRO A 227 -16.50 -6.45 23.81
N GLY A 228 -17.05 -5.25 23.69
CA GLY A 228 -17.23 -4.51 22.44
C GLY A 228 -15.95 -4.10 21.68
N PRO A 229 -16.11 -3.49 20.48
CA PRO A 229 -15.00 -3.12 19.61
C PRO A 229 -14.13 -2.04 20.30
N ARG A 230 -12.86 -2.38 20.53
CA ARG A 230 -11.88 -1.48 21.16
C ARG A 230 -11.69 -0.25 20.27
N ARG A 231 -11.78 0.94 20.87
CA ARG A 231 -11.39 2.23 20.28
C ARG A 231 -9.97 2.11 19.71
N ASP A 232 -9.64 2.91 18.70
CA ASP A 232 -8.25 3.06 18.25
C ASP A 232 -7.42 3.65 19.41
N GLU A 233 -6.74 2.76 20.13
CA GLU A 233 -5.92 3.07 21.31
C GLU A 233 -4.43 3.17 20.94
N ARG A 234 -4.11 3.34 19.65
CA ARG A 234 -2.72 3.49 19.20
C ARG A 234 -2.06 4.67 19.89
N ALA A 235 -0.82 4.47 20.29
CA ALA A 235 -0.01 5.57 20.77
C ALA A 235 0.15 6.61 19.66
N ARG A 236 0.03 7.90 19.99
CA ARG A 236 0.35 8.98 19.06
C ARG A 236 1.76 9.47 19.32
N LEU A 237 2.53 9.73 18.26
CA LEU A 237 3.92 10.19 18.39
C LEU A 237 4.03 11.50 19.19
N SER A 238 3.06 12.41 19.07
CA SER A 238 2.97 13.66 19.85
C SER A 238 2.93 13.41 21.36
N ASP A 239 2.30 12.30 21.75
CA ASP A 239 1.98 12.00 23.15
C ASP A 239 3.13 11.26 23.82
N ILE A 240 3.94 10.55 23.02
CA ILE A 240 5.04 9.72 23.52
C ILE A 240 6.44 10.32 23.32
N LEU A 241 6.66 11.23 22.37
CA LEU A 241 7.99 11.76 22.07
C LEU A 241 8.24 13.09 22.79
N ALA A 242 9.37 13.20 23.48
CA ALA A 242 9.77 14.45 24.13
C ALA A 242 10.33 15.45 23.10
N PRO A 243 10.20 16.77 23.33
CA PRO A 243 10.71 17.80 22.41
C PRO A 243 12.23 17.71 22.15
N GLY A 244 13.00 17.23 23.14
CA GLY A 244 14.45 17.00 23.05
C GLY A 244 14.86 15.64 22.48
N GLY A 245 13.89 14.83 22.01
CA GLY A 245 14.12 13.45 21.60
C GLY A 245 13.92 12.44 22.73
N GLY A 246 13.73 11.17 22.37
CA GLY A 246 13.41 10.08 23.30
C GLY A 246 11.95 10.06 23.76
N LEU A 247 11.64 9.16 24.70
CA LEU A 247 10.29 8.94 25.22
C LEU A 247 9.94 9.88 26.40
N LYS A 248 8.72 10.42 26.41
CA LYS A 248 8.13 11.12 27.56
C LYS A 248 7.76 10.10 28.64
N LEU A 249 8.58 9.99 29.70
CA LEU A 249 8.33 9.04 30.78
C LEU A 249 6.98 9.24 31.48
N GLU A 250 6.49 10.48 31.55
CA GLU A 250 5.18 10.83 32.12
C GLU A 250 4.02 10.14 31.40
N ALA A 251 4.12 9.96 30.08
CA ALA A 251 3.11 9.24 29.30
C ALA A 251 3.00 7.78 29.74
N PHE A 252 4.13 7.17 30.15
CA PHE A 252 4.19 5.78 30.57
C PHE A 252 3.88 5.56 32.06
N ALA A 253 3.73 6.62 32.87
CA ALA A 253 3.58 6.50 34.32
C ALA A 253 2.43 5.57 34.74
N LYS A 254 1.26 5.71 34.10
CA LYS A 254 0.09 4.84 34.35
C LYS A 254 0.30 3.42 33.81
N VAL A 255 0.97 3.28 32.67
CA VAL A 255 1.25 1.98 32.04
C VAL A 255 2.20 1.15 32.89
N LEU A 256 3.23 1.76 33.49
CA LEU A 256 4.18 1.07 34.37
C LEU A 256 3.56 0.55 35.68
N GLN A 257 2.37 1.04 36.04
CA GLN A 257 1.58 0.58 37.18
C GLN A 257 0.63 -0.57 36.80
N ASN A 258 0.47 -0.90 35.52
CA ASN A 258 -0.43 -1.96 35.06
C ASN A 258 0.07 -3.34 35.51
N THR A 259 -0.78 -4.10 36.20
CA THR A 259 -0.50 -5.46 36.67
C THR A 259 -0.24 -6.44 35.53
N ASP A 260 -0.93 -6.31 34.39
CA ASP A 260 -0.79 -7.22 33.25
C ASP A 260 0.58 -7.06 32.58
N LEU A 261 1.06 -5.82 32.47
CA LEU A 261 2.42 -5.52 32.00
C LEU A 261 3.45 -6.11 32.96
N ARG A 262 3.27 -5.91 34.28
CA ARG A 262 4.20 -6.40 35.29
C ARG A 262 4.28 -7.93 35.32
N ALA A 263 3.18 -8.62 35.03
CA ALA A 263 3.16 -10.07 34.88
C ALA A 263 4.02 -10.58 33.71
N GLN A 264 4.32 -9.73 32.72
CA GLN A 264 5.21 -10.06 31.60
C GLN A 264 6.70 -9.84 31.91
N LEU A 265 7.05 -9.22 33.04
CA LEU A 265 8.42 -8.88 33.39
C LEU A 265 8.95 -9.80 34.48
N ARG A 266 10.27 -9.98 34.54
CA ARG A 266 10.87 -10.71 35.66
C ARG A 266 10.69 -9.92 36.97
N PRO A 267 10.56 -10.59 38.13
CA PRO A 267 10.56 -9.90 39.42
C PRO A 267 11.84 -9.06 39.56
N ARG A 268 11.70 -7.76 39.85
CA ARG A 268 12.84 -6.83 40.00
C ARG A 268 12.97 -6.36 41.45
N SER A 269 14.22 -6.15 41.87
CA SER A 269 14.56 -5.49 43.13
C SER A 269 14.19 -4.00 43.09
N ALA A 270 13.94 -3.39 44.24
CA ALA A 270 13.53 -1.99 44.36
C ALA A 270 14.52 -0.97 43.75
N ASP A 271 15.79 -1.33 43.62
CA ASP A 271 16.87 -0.49 43.08
C ASP A 271 16.87 -0.34 41.54
N GLN A 272 16.04 -1.07 40.80
CA GLN A 272 16.02 -0.98 39.34
C GLN A 272 14.69 -0.40 38.82
N PRO A 273 14.63 0.91 38.53
CA PRO A 273 13.41 1.54 38.06
C PRO A 273 13.04 1.06 36.66
N LEU A 274 11.78 0.63 36.48
CA LEU A 274 11.22 0.23 35.19
C LEU A 274 11.28 1.32 34.12
N SER A 275 11.47 2.58 34.51
CA SER A 275 11.59 3.70 33.57
C SER A 275 12.96 3.80 32.89
N ALA A 276 14.00 3.10 33.37
CA ALA A 276 15.36 3.23 32.83
C ALA A 276 15.45 2.83 31.34
N PRO A 277 14.94 1.66 30.90
CA PRO A 277 14.98 1.28 29.47
C PRO A 277 14.18 2.24 28.58
N LEU A 278 13.08 2.81 29.10
CA LEU A 278 12.27 3.77 28.36
C LEU A 278 13.03 5.10 28.15
N ARG A 279 13.83 5.52 29.15
CA ARG A 279 14.67 6.73 29.05
C ARG A 279 15.81 6.55 28.05
N GLU A 280 16.35 5.34 27.97
CA GLU A 280 17.41 4.99 27.04
C GLU A 280 16.89 4.83 25.60
N THR A 281 15.57 4.78 25.38
CA THR A 281 15.00 4.59 24.05
C THR A 281 15.13 5.86 23.18
N GLY A 282 15.74 5.70 22.02
CA GLY A 282 15.90 6.74 21.01
C GLY A 282 14.64 7.03 20.20
N THR A 283 14.57 8.26 19.67
CA THR A 283 13.43 8.77 18.90
C THR A 283 13.08 7.91 17.69
N MET A 284 14.08 7.36 16.99
CA MET A 284 13.85 6.56 15.78
C MET A 284 13.16 5.24 16.09
N ALA A 285 13.61 4.54 17.14
CA ALA A 285 13.02 3.27 17.55
C ALA A 285 11.56 3.47 18.01
N ALA A 286 11.32 4.52 18.80
CA ALA A 286 9.96 4.91 19.20
C ALA A 286 9.07 5.24 17.99
N LYS A 287 9.60 5.98 16.99
CA LYS A 287 8.86 6.29 15.76
C LYS A 287 8.48 5.05 14.98
N LEU A 288 9.40 4.09 14.81
CA LEU A 288 9.12 2.88 14.05
C LEU A 288 8.13 1.97 14.77
N LEU A 289 8.26 1.79 16.10
CA LEU A 289 7.32 0.98 16.87
C LEU A 289 5.89 1.54 16.84
N VAL A 290 5.74 2.86 16.80
CA VAL A 290 4.40 3.49 16.80
C VAL A 290 3.86 3.72 15.40
N ALA A 291 4.63 4.31 14.49
CA ALA A 291 4.15 4.66 13.16
C ALA A 291 3.99 3.44 12.23
N GLU A 292 4.88 2.44 12.35
CA GLU A 292 4.88 1.30 11.43
C GLU A 292 4.08 0.10 11.95
N LEU A 293 4.00 -0.10 13.27
CA LEU A 293 3.25 -1.21 13.86
C LEU A 293 1.90 -0.79 14.45
N GLY A 294 1.68 0.51 14.68
CA GLY A 294 0.46 1.00 15.30
C GLY A 294 0.25 0.37 16.68
N LEU A 295 1.29 0.33 17.51
CA LEU A 295 1.18 -0.23 18.84
C LEU A 295 0.53 0.77 19.81
N ARG A 296 -0.25 0.24 20.75
CA ARG A 296 -0.76 0.96 21.92
C ARG A 296 0.37 1.28 22.90
N LEU A 297 0.12 2.20 23.82
CA LEU A 297 1.15 2.67 24.77
C LEU A 297 1.65 1.56 25.72
N ASP A 298 0.76 0.67 26.15
CA ASP A 298 1.06 -0.52 26.95
C ASP A 298 1.90 -1.54 26.17
N GLN A 299 1.55 -1.79 24.91
CA GLN A 299 2.30 -2.69 24.03
C GLN A 299 3.72 -2.17 23.73
N VAL A 300 3.88 -0.86 23.49
CA VAL A 300 5.21 -0.24 23.31
C VAL A 300 6.06 -0.43 24.56
N ALA A 301 5.49 -0.21 25.75
CA ALA A 301 6.19 -0.44 27.01
C ALA A 301 6.59 -1.92 27.17
N THR A 302 5.67 -2.85 26.89
CA THR A 302 5.95 -4.30 26.93
C THR A 302 7.11 -4.67 26.02
N VAL A 303 7.09 -4.22 24.75
CA VAL A 303 8.13 -4.55 23.78
C VAL A 303 9.50 -4.05 24.24
N LEU A 304 9.59 -2.80 24.70
CA LEU A 304 10.86 -2.20 25.13
C LEU A 304 11.39 -2.83 26.42
N LEU A 305 10.54 -3.04 27.42
CA LEU A 305 10.95 -3.59 28.71
C LEU A 305 11.34 -5.07 28.60
N VAL A 306 10.56 -5.87 27.87
CA VAL A 306 10.88 -7.28 27.63
C VAL A 306 12.13 -7.41 26.75
N ALA A 307 12.32 -6.53 25.76
CA ALA A 307 13.54 -6.54 24.95
C ALA A 307 14.75 -6.27 25.84
N HIS A 308 14.70 -5.23 26.68
CA HIS A 308 15.78 -4.90 27.60
C HIS A 308 16.12 -6.05 28.56
N GLU A 309 15.12 -6.78 29.09
CA GLU A 309 15.36 -7.96 29.94
C GLU A 309 15.92 -9.16 29.19
N THR A 310 15.60 -9.28 27.90
CA THR A 310 16.01 -10.42 27.08
C THR A 310 17.45 -10.28 26.57
N ILE A 311 17.85 -9.08 26.14
CA ILE A 311 19.16 -8.86 25.49
C ILE A 311 20.17 -8.08 26.34
N GLY A 312 19.72 -7.54 27.48
CA GLY A 312 20.55 -6.73 28.36
C GLY A 312 20.75 -5.28 27.88
N PRO A 313 21.28 -4.41 28.76
CA PRO A 313 21.35 -2.96 28.53
C PRO A 313 22.23 -2.57 27.34
N ASP A 314 23.40 -3.21 27.18
CA ASP A 314 24.35 -2.85 26.11
C ASP A 314 23.78 -3.15 24.71
N SER A 315 23.18 -4.32 24.54
CA SER A 315 22.51 -4.70 23.30
C SER A 315 21.25 -3.86 23.08
N PHE A 316 20.49 -3.58 24.15
CA PHE A 316 19.32 -2.71 24.09
C PHE A 316 19.67 -1.32 23.58
N ALA A 317 20.75 -0.70 24.08
CA ALA A 317 21.21 0.60 23.60
C ALA A 317 21.59 0.58 22.11
N ARG A 318 22.13 -0.53 21.60
CA ARG A 318 22.46 -0.69 20.17
C ARG A 318 21.22 -0.81 19.27
N PHE A 319 20.15 -1.44 19.75
CA PHE A 319 18.93 -1.65 18.94
C PHE A 319 17.86 -0.58 19.14
N PHE A 320 17.73 -0.05 20.35
CA PHE A 320 16.65 0.86 20.71
C PHE A 320 17.15 2.22 21.20
N GLY A 321 18.46 2.40 21.38
CA GLY A 321 19.04 3.63 21.89
C GLY A 321 19.03 4.82 20.93
N PRO A 322 19.56 5.99 21.36
CA PRO A 322 19.61 7.21 20.54
C PRO A 322 20.44 7.03 19.26
N ASN A 323 21.47 6.18 19.33
CA ASN A 323 22.39 5.86 18.24
C ASN A 323 22.09 4.49 17.62
N ALA A 324 20.85 4.01 17.70
CA ALA A 324 20.48 2.71 17.15
C ALA A 324 20.72 2.63 15.63
N ASP A 325 21.17 1.46 15.15
CA ASP A 325 21.31 1.21 13.71
C ASP A 325 19.94 1.06 13.05
N ALA A 326 19.58 2.05 12.22
CA ALA A 326 18.31 2.12 11.50
C ALA A 326 18.00 0.84 10.71
N ALA A 327 18.99 0.22 10.08
CA ALA A 327 18.80 -0.99 9.29
C ALA A 327 18.36 -2.18 10.15
N ILE A 328 18.81 -2.23 11.41
CA ILE A 328 18.43 -3.29 12.33
C ILE A 328 17.02 -3.06 12.88
N VAL A 329 16.71 -1.83 13.29
CA VAL A 329 15.36 -1.49 13.80
C VAL A 329 14.29 -1.69 12.74
N ILE A 330 14.58 -1.34 11.47
CA ILE A 330 13.68 -1.59 10.35
C ILE A 330 13.43 -3.09 10.15
N ARG A 331 14.48 -3.92 10.20
CA ARG A 331 14.33 -5.39 10.07
C ARG A 331 13.52 -6.00 11.22
N LEU A 332 13.73 -5.49 12.45
CA LEU A 332 12.95 -5.89 13.62
C LEU A 332 11.47 -5.56 13.43
N THR A 333 11.17 -4.35 12.96
CA THR A 333 9.82 -3.86 12.69
C THR A 333 9.15 -4.67 11.57
N GLN A 334 9.88 -5.01 10.51
CA GLN A 334 9.37 -5.87 9.43
C GLN A 334 9.02 -7.28 9.93
N ARG A 335 9.85 -7.87 10.79
CA ARG A 335 9.57 -9.17 11.41
C ARG A 335 8.35 -9.12 12.33
N ALA A 336 8.19 -8.05 13.11
CA ALA A 336 7.00 -7.85 13.95
C ALA A 336 5.73 -7.79 13.09
N ARG A 337 5.77 -7.11 11.95
CA ARG A 337 4.66 -7.06 10.99
C ARG A 337 4.37 -8.42 10.37
N GLN A 338 5.40 -9.16 9.96
CA GLN A 338 5.23 -10.52 9.43
C GLN A 338 4.65 -11.50 10.46
N ALA A 339 4.94 -11.28 11.75
CA ALA A 339 4.35 -12.03 12.85
C ALA A 339 2.92 -11.58 13.19
N GLY A 340 2.37 -10.57 12.50
CA GLY A 340 1.00 -10.10 12.69
C GLY A 340 0.79 -9.25 13.95
N LEU A 341 1.86 -8.68 14.54
CA LEU A 341 1.71 -7.77 15.67
C LEU A 341 0.97 -6.49 15.26
N THR A 342 -0.11 -6.21 15.96
CA THR A 342 -0.95 -5.02 15.76
C THR A 342 -1.48 -4.49 17.10
N GLN A 343 -2.23 -3.38 17.08
CA GLN A 343 -2.97 -2.89 18.24
C GLN A 343 -3.93 -3.90 18.89
N ALA A 344 -4.36 -4.92 18.13
CA ALA A 344 -5.26 -5.96 18.63
C ALA A 344 -4.54 -7.02 19.47
N SER A 345 -3.22 -7.13 19.32
CA SER A 345 -2.41 -8.11 20.03
C SER A 345 -2.45 -7.87 21.54
N ASP A 346 -2.42 -8.93 22.33
CA ASP A 346 -2.31 -8.79 23.78
C ASP A 346 -0.85 -8.58 24.22
N LEU A 347 -0.64 -8.24 25.50
CA LEU A 347 0.71 -7.99 26.02
C LEU A 347 1.56 -9.27 26.07
N ASN A 348 0.94 -10.44 26.21
CA ASN A 348 1.65 -11.72 26.24
C ASN A 348 2.15 -12.12 24.84
N GLU A 349 1.38 -11.86 23.79
CA GLU A 349 1.77 -12.00 22.39
C GLU A 349 2.94 -11.09 22.06
N CYS A 350 2.88 -9.81 22.46
CA CYS A 350 4.00 -8.88 22.31
C CYS A 350 5.25 -9.37 23.05
N ALA A 351 5.12 -9.79 24.31
CA ALA A 351 6.25 -10.28 25.10
C ALA A 351 6.84 -11.57 24.52
N SER A 352 6.00 -12.51 24.10
CA SER A 352 6.40 -13.79 23.51
C SER A 352 7.12 -13.60 22.19
N PHE A 353 6.62 -12.70 21.34
CA PHE A 353 7.29 -12.32 20.10
C PHE A 353 8.70 -11.80 20.37
N VAL A 354 8.86 -10.85 21.30
CA VAL A 354 10.16 -10.25 21.62
C VAL A 354 11.13 -11.30 22.15
N ARG A 355 10.68 -12.16 23.08
CA ARG A 355 11.50 -13.25 23.62
C ARG A 355 11.94 -14.23 22.51
N GLN A 356 11.04 -14.59 21.60
CA GLN A 356 11.36 -15.48 20.48
C GLN A 356 12.32 -14.84 19.46
N LEU A 357 12.12 -13.54 19.18
CA LEU A 357 12.94 -12.78 18.24
C LEU A 357 14.40 -12.76 18.69
N PHE A 358 14.64 -12.55 19.99
CA PHE A 358 15.99 -12.42 20.54
C PHE A 358 16.57 -13.73 21.07
N LYS A 359 15.77 -14.78 21.34
CA LYS A 359 16.28 -16.14 21.56
C LYS A 359 17.10 -16.70 20.41
N ARG A 360 16.86 -16.24 19.18
CA ARG A 360 17.62 -16.62 17.97
C ARG A 360 18.87 -15.78 17.73
N ALA A 361 19.13 -14.79 18.59
CA ALA A 361 20.21 -13.82 18.45
C ALA A 361 21.34 -14.00 19.47
N ASP A 362 21.27 -15.01 20.34
CA ASP A 362 22.41 -15.48 21.15
C ASP A 362 23.27 -16.43 20.28
N PRO A 363 24.46 -16.01 19.84
CA PRO A 363 25.50 -16.98 19.50
C PRO A 363 26.08 -17.49 20.82
N THR A 364 25.96 -18.80 21.07
CA THR A 364 26.98 -19.49 21.86
C THR A 364 28.34 -19.37 21.19
#